data_AF-A0A971JDC0-F1
#
_entry.id   AF-A0A971JDC0-F1
#
_cell.length_a   1.000
_cell.length_b   1.000
_cell.length_c   1.000
_cell.angle_alpha   90.00
_cell.angle_beta   90.00
_cell.angle_gamma   90.00
#
_symmetry.space_group_name_H-M   'P 1'
#
loop_
_entity.id
_entity.type
_entity.pdbx_description
1 polymer ?
#
loop_
_entity_poly.entity_id
_entity_poly.type
_entity_poly.pdbx_seq_one_letter_code
_entity_poly.pdbx_strand_id
1 'polypeptide(L)'
;MAELKKILISLPDNLLKEIDDIVSVEKTNRSEFVREAMRLYLREKRKIQMREKMKKGYMEMADINLRLAELCMNADCDQEQKYEKRLRELE
;
A
#
# COMPACT_ATOMS: atom_id res chain seq x y z
N MET A 1 -17.89 22.82 8.89
CA MET A 1 -17.02 23.27 7.79
C MET A 1 -15.59 22.94 8.17
N ALA A 2 -14.82 22.23 7.33
CA ALA A 2 -13.43 21.95 7.66
C ALA A 2 -12.62 23.25 7.66
N GLU A 3 -11.90 23.55 8.74
CA GLU A 3 -11.04 24.73 8.83
C GLU A 3 -9.87 24.59 7.83
N LEU A 4 -9.79 25.51 6.87
CA LEU A 4 -8.67 25.61 5.95
C LEU A 4 -7.54 26.43 6.59
N LYS A 5 -6.34 25.86 6.66
CA LYS A 5 -5.13 26.56 7.10
C LYS A 5 -4.28 26.93 5.89
N LYS A 6 -3.79 28.18 5.84
CA LYS A 6 -2.88 28.66 4.80
C LYS A 6 -1.43 28.40 5.20
N ILE A 7 -0.62 27.95 4.24
CA ILE A 7 0.81 27.73 4.43
C ILE A 7 1.53 28.59 3.36
N LEU A 8 2.47 29.41 3.80
CA LEU A 8 3.37 30.15 2.91
C LEU A 8 4.65 29.34 2.72
N ILE A 9 5.03 29.07 1.48
CA ILE A 9 6.23 28.30 1.13
C ILE A 9 7.06 29.07 0.11
N SER A 10 8.38 28.92 0.16
CA SER A 10 9.29 29.40 -0.88
C SER A 10 9.66 28.23 -1.79
N LEU A 11 9.61 28.44 -3.10
CA LEU A 11 9.94 27.45 -4.11
C LEU A 11 10.99 28.04 -5.07
N PRO A 12 11.90 27.21 -5.62
CA PRO A 12 12.77 27.63 -6.70
C PRO A 12 11.97 28.11 -7.92
N ASP A 13 12.43 29.18 -8.58
CA ASP A 13 11.75 29.78 -9.73
C ASP A 13 11.58 28.81 -10.90
N ASN A 14 12.56 27.94 -11.13
CA ASN A 14 12.49 26.92 -12.18
C ASN A 14 11.34 25.94 -11.92
N LEU A 15 11.22 25.46 -10.68
CA LEU A 15 10.14 24.56 -10.30
C LEU A 15 8.77 25.24 -10.39
N LEU A 16 8.68 26.52 -10.03
CA LEU A 16 7.43 27.27 -10.16
C LEU A 16 7.01 27.43 -11.62
N LYS A 17 7.97 27.66 -12.55
CA LYS A 17 7.71 27.70 -13.99
C LYS A 17 7.20 26.36 -14.52
N GLU A 18 7.81 25.26 -14.14
CA GLU A 18 7.34 23.92 -14.52
C GLU A 18 5.89 23.67 -14.06
N ILE A 19 5.56 24.11 -12.82
CA ILE A 19 4.18 24.03 -12.30
C ILE A 19 3.23 24.89 -13.15
N ASP A 20 3.64 26.10 -13.53
CA ASP A 20 2.81 27.00 -14.34
C ASP A 20 2.48 26.40 -15.71
N ASP A 21 3.46 25.79 -16.36
CA ASP A 21 3.28 25.13 -17.65
C ASP A 21 2.24 24.00 -17.54
N ILE A 22 2.36 23.13 -16.53
CA ILE A 22 1.41 22.03 -16.29
C ILE A 22 0.00 22.55 -15.97
N VAL A 23 -0.09 23.51 -15.04
CA VAL A 23 -1.36 24.10 -14.61
C VAL A 23 -2.08 24.78 -15.77
N SER A 24 -1.34 25.38 -16.70
CA SER A 24 -1.89 26.01 -17.91
C SER A 24 -2.53 24.97 -18.86
N VAL A 25 -1.89 23.82 -19.03
CA VAL A 25 -2.38 22.72 -19.89
C VAL A 25 -3.59 22.04 -19.26
N GLU A 26 -3.53 21.78 -17.96
CA GLU A 26 -4.59 21.07 -17.22
C GLU A 26 -5.78 21.97 -16.85
N LYS A 27 -5.69 23.29 -17.10
CA LYS A 27 -6.70 24.29 -16.73
C LYS A 27 -7.04 24.28 -15.22
N THR A 28 -6.04 24.03 -14.39
CA THR A 28 -6.17 24.04 -12.92
C THR A 28 -5.55 25.33 -12.33
N ASN A 29 -5.34 25.39 -11.02
CA ASN A 29 -4.58 26.47 -10.37
C ASN A 29 -3.43 25.90 -9.52
N ARG A 30 -2.39 26.72 -9.27
CA ARG A 30 -1.21 26.34 -8.49
C ARG A 30 -1.58 25.73 -7.12
N SER A 31 -2.55 26.31 -6.42
CA SER A 31 -2.97 25.85 -5.09
C SER A 31 -3.64 24.48 -5.13
N GLU A 32 -4.34 24.15 -6.21
CA GLU A 32 -4.91 22.83 -6.44
C GLU A 32 -3.84 21.81 -6.81
N PHE A 33 -2.96 22.15 -7.74
CA PHE A 33 -1.81 21.31 -8.10
C PHE A 33 -0.97 20.93 -6.88
N VAL A 34 -0.61 21.91 -6.05
CA VAL A 34 0.17 21.69 -4.82
C VAL A 34 -0.62 20.82 -3.82
N ARG A 35 -1.94 21.01 -3.69
CA ARG A 35 -2.77 20.16 -2.82
C ARG A 35 -2.81 18.71 -3.31
N GLU A 36 -2.95 18.48 -4.61
CA GLU A 36 -2.94 17.12 -5.16
C GLU A 36 -1.57 16.46 -5.00
N ALA A 37 -0.49 17.19 -5.29
CA ALA A 37 0.87 16.69 -5.09
C ALA A 37 1.13 16.31 -3.62
N MET A 38 0.68 17.15 -2.67
CA MET A 38 0.77 16.84 -1.24
C MET A 38 -0.04 15.59 -0.86
N ARG A 39 -1.28 15.45 -1.36
CA ARG A 39 -2.10 14.26 -1.09
C ARG A 39 -1.46 12.99 -1.66
N LEU A 40 -0.93 13.06 -2.88
CA LEU A 40 -0.22 11.96 -3.51
C LEU A 40 1.01 11.56 -2.68
N TYR A 41 1.84 12.53 -2.31
CA TYR A 41 3.03 12.29 -1.48
C TYR A 41 2.68 11.63 -0.15
N LEU A 42 1.66 12.13 0.56
CA LEU A 42 1.20 11.54 1.82
C LEU A 42 0.68 10.11 1.63
N ARG A 43 -0.06 9.85 0.55
CA ARG A 43 -0.56 8.51 0.22
C ARG A 43 0.58 7.52 0.00
N GLU A 44 1.59 7.89 -0.78
CA GLU A 44 2.74 7.02 -1.03
C GLU A 44 3.59 6.80 0.23
N LYS A 45 3.81 7.84 1.05
CA LYS A 45 4.46 7.68 2.36
C LYS A 45 3.72 6.71 3.28
N ARG A 46 2.37 6.80 3.34
CA ARG A 46 1.56 5.86 4.14
C ARG A 46 1.67 4.43 3.62
N LYS A 47 1.70 4.21 2.30
CA LYS A 47 1.91 2.87 1.71
C LYS A 47 3.24 2.27 2.12
N ILE A 48 4.32 3.04 2.07
CA ILE A 48 5.65 2.58 2.51
C ILE A 48 5.62 2.19 3.99
N GLN A 49 5.08 3.06 4.85
CA GLN A 49 4.96 2.79 6.28
C GLN A 49 4.12 1.54 6.56
N MET A 50 3.03 1.35 5.83
CA MET A 50 2.19 0.16 5.96
C MET A 50 2.95 -1.12 5.59
N ARG A 51 3.71 -1.11 4.49
CA ARG A 51 4.55 -2.26 4.09
C ARG A 51 5.60 -2.61 5.15
N GLU A 52 6.28 -1.61 5.70
CA GLU A 52 7.25 -1.84 6.78
C GLU A 52 6.60 -2.39 8.05
N LYS A 53 5.42 -1.87 8.43
CA LYS A 53 4.66 -2.41 9.56
C LYS A 53 4.24 -3.86 9.31
N MET A 54 3.76 -4.19 8.10
CA MET A 54 3.40 -5.57 7.74
C MET A 54 4.61 -6.49 7.82
N LYS A 55 5.74 -6.10 7.21
CA LYS A 55 6.98 -6.87 7.26
C LYS A 55 7.40 -7.15 8.69
N LYS A 56 7.42 -6.11 9.53
CA LYS A 56 7.74 -6.24 10.95
C LYS A 56 6.81 -7.21 11.67
N GLY A 57 5.49 -7.08 11.49
CA GLY A 57 4.51 -7.99 12.10
C GLY A 57 4.69 -9.44 11.64
N TYR A 58 4.98 -9.69 10.37
CA TYR A 58 5.29 -11.04 9.88
C TYR A 58 6.56 -11.62 10.51
N MET A 59 7.60 -10.79 10.67
CA MET A 59 8.83 -11.22 11.34
C MET A 59 8.60 -11.53 12.83
N GLU A 60 7.81 -10.71 13.52
CA GLU A 60 7.46 -10.91 14.93
C GLU A 60 6.63 -12.19 15.14
N MET A 61 5.77 -12.54 14.18
CA MET A 61 4.93 -13.75 14.23
C MET A 61 5.59 -14.98 13.60
N ALA A 62 6.82 -14.88 13.09
CA ALA A 62 7.44 -15.91 12.28
C ALA A 62 7.47 -17.28 12.98
N ASP A 63 7.94 -17.34 14.22
CA ASP A 63 8.09 -18.59 14.98
C ASP A 63 6.73 -19.25 15.29
N ILE A 64 5.73 -18.43 15.66
CA ILE A 64 4.38 -18.92 15.95
C ILE A 64 3.73 -19.46 14.68
N ASN A 65 3.83 -18.70 13.58
CA ASN A 65 3.26 -19.10 12.29
C ASN A 65 3.91 -20.37 11.76
N LEU A 66 5.24 -20.49 11.90
CA LEU A 66 5.98 -21.69 11.50
C LEU A 66 5.50 -22.91 12.30
N ARG A 67 5.45 -22.79 13.63
CA ARG A 67 5.01 -23.89 14.49
C ARG A 67 3.58 -24.34 14.19
N LEU A 68 2.67 -23.39 13.93
CA LEU A 68 1.28 -23.71 13.56
C LEU A 68 1.23 -24.44 12.22
N ALA A 69 2.01 -24.01 11.23
CA ALA A 69 2.09 -24.69 9.94
C ALA A 69 2.62 -26.13 10.09
N GLU A 70 3.66 -26.34 10.88
CA GLU A 70 4.21 -27.66 11.14
C GLU A 70 3.23 -28.59 11.88
N LEU A 71 2.47 -28.06 12.84
CA LEU A 71 1.47 -28.84 13.58
C LEU A 71 0.32 -29.32 12.68
N CYS A 72 -0.13 -28.49 11.73
CA CYS A 72 -1.26 -28.81 10.86
C CYS A 72 -0.88 -29.63 9.62
N MET A 73 0.41 -29.68 9.26
CA MET A 73 0.90 -30.28 8.01
C MET A 73 0.37 -31.70 7.76
N ASN A 74 0.40 -32.57 8.77
CA ASN A 74 -0.06 -33.95 8.60
C ASN A 74 -1.57 -34.04 8.33
N ALA A 75 -2.36 -33.21 9.02
CA ALA A 75 -3.81 -33.19 8.82
C ALA A 75 -4.17 -32.63 7.42
N ASP A 76 -3.44 -31.61 6.97
CA ASP A 76 -3.61 -31.01 5.65
C ASP A 76 -3.27 -32.02 4.53
N CYS A 77 -2.14 -32.72 4.65
CA CYS A 77 -1.75 -33.80 3.73
C CYS A 77 -2.79 -34.94 3.68
N ASP A 78 -3.27 -35.39 4.84
CA ASP A 78 -4.29 -36.43 4.92
C ASP A 78 -5.60 -36.01 4.23
N GLN A 79 -5.98 -34.74 4.39
CA GLN A 79 -7.19 -34.20 3.77
C GLN A 79 -7.03 -34.12 2.24
N GLU A 80 -5.87 -33.64 1.77
CA GLU A 80 -5.53 -33.58 0.34
C GLU A 80 -5.58 -34.96 -0.31
N GLN A 81 -4.93 -35.96 0.28
CA GLN A 81 -4.94 -37.34 -0.24
C GLN A 81 -6.37 -37.91 -0.32
N LYS A 82 -7.18 -37.69 0.72
CA LYS A 82 -8.59 -38.13 0.72
C LYS A 82 -9.40 -37.46 -0.38
N TYR A 83 -9.17 -36.16 -0.60
CA TYR A 83 -9.82 -35.40 -1.66
C TYR A 83 -9.44 -35.93 -3.05
N GLU A 84 -8.15 -36.10 -3.33
CA GLU A 84 -7.66 -36.63 -4.61
C GLU A 84 -8.17 -38.04 -4.90
N LYS A 85 -8.27 -38.89 -3.87
CA LYS A 85 -8.80 -40.24 -4.02
C LYS A 85 -10.26 -40.20 -4.46
N ARG A 86 -11.09 -39.37 -3.81
CA ARG A 86 -12.50 -39.21 -4.19
C ARG A 86 -12.67 -38.63 -5.58
N LEU A 87 -11.80 -37.70 -5.99
CA LEU A 87 -11.87 -37.11 -7.32
C LEU A 87 -11.65 -38.19 -8.40
N ARG A 88 -10.65 -39.05 -8.21
CA ARG A 88 -10.37 -40.18 -9.11
C ARG A 88 -11.50 -41.22 -9.16
N GLU A 89 -12.24 -41.40 -8.08
CA GLU A 89 -13.39 -42.32 -8.04
C GLU A 89 -14.63 -41.77 -8.79
N LEU A 90 -14.62 -40.48 -9.17
CA LEU A 90 -15.68 -39.81 -9.93
C LEU A 90 -15.38 -39.68 -11.42
N GLU A 91 -14.15 -39.99 -11.85
CA GLU A 91 -13.71 -40.09 -13.26
C GLU A 91 -13.96 -41.50 -13.82
#